data_AF-A0A4Y7QLA6-F1
#
_entry.id   AF-A0A4Y7QLA6-F1
#
_cell.length_a   1.000
_cell.length_b   1.000
_cell.length_c   1.000
_cell.angle_alpha   90.00
_cell.angle_beta   90.00
_cell.angle_gamma   90.00
#
_symmetry.space_group_name_H-M   'P 1'
#
loop_
_entity.id
_entity.type
_entity.pdbx_description
1 polymer ?
#
loop_
_entity_poly.entity_id
_entity_poly.type
_entity_poly.pdbx_seq_one_letter_code
_entity_poly.pdbx_strand_id
1 'polypeptide(L)'
;MTARQDLKRLRAANEGDIKAVRNVLDVAYGRKGKLKWELLEPFLDDPSTAKLPKIIPAVESSRPPTYPSALSALLTSAQSRTSKPLKPDNLTTPTSLPARHDPDSEEARLLGPLSRRRHVNLLWRYFTVQTRKILPPLQVAVSELSKNGERYTEFTSNCDLPRLDVRGGAMQETGVFEHLHDIAGSVPIPRPLTRRQRRMSVNGDFHAEVKIPQPDRQIKPLPSRFLRRRHQEVLAKLPLLTYAVYDNDDGHGAVQRKPKFQVDLSSRAYDESLRHSSRRYPEVDEANMVWLHRAENFDECKGVGRVTGKIKSDLQ
;
A
#
# COMPACT_ATOMS: atom_id res chain seq x y z
N MET A 1 21.40 3.08 18.71
CA MET A 1 20.88 2.05 19.64
C MET A 1 22.07 1.31 20.20
N THR A 2 22.11 1.05 21.50
CA THR A 2 23.18 0.25 22.09
C THR A 2 22.86 -1.24 21.89
N ALA A 3 23.84 -2.07 21.51
CA ALA A 3 23.64 -3.51 21.26
C ALA A 3 22.86 -4.25 22.37
N ARG A 4 23.04 -3.86 23.64
CA ARG A 4 22.29 -4.40 24.79
C ARG A 4 20.76 -4.21 24.69
N GLN A 5 20.31 -3.06 24.19
CA GLN A 5 18.88 -2.78 24.02
C GLN A 5 18.26 -3.64 22.92
N ASP A 6 19.00 -3.90 21.85
CA ASP A 6 18.53 -4.72 20.74
C ASP A 6 18.48 -6.20 21.14
N LEU A 7 19.46 -6.68 21.91
CA LEU A 7 19.39 -8.02 22.53
C LEU A 7 18.17 -8.18 23.44
N LYS A 8 17.86 -7.17 24.28
CA LYS A 8 16.66 -7.20 25.13
C LYS A 8 15.38 -7.27 24.31
N ARG A 9 15.29 -6.54 23.19
CA ARG A 9 14.14 -6.58 22.27
C ARG A 9 14.03 -7.92 21.56
N LEU A 10 15.14 -8.51 21.13
CA LEU A 10 15.13 -9.84 20.50
C LEU A 10 14.66 -10.92 21.48
N ARG A 11 15.11 -10.87 22.75
CA ARG A 11 14.61 -11.76 23.80
C ARG A 11 13.11 -11.60 24.02
N ALA A 12 12.63 -10.37 24.19
CA ALA A 12 11.20 -10.09 24.33
C ALA A 12 10.39 -10.55 23.10
N ALA A 13 10.94 -10.41 21.88
CA ALA A 13 10.30 -10.89 20.67
C ALA A 13 10.18 -12.43 20.64
N ASN A 14 11.23 -13.14 21.08
CA ASN A 14 11.24 -14.60 21.20
C ASN A 14 10.26 -15.10 22.29
N GLU A 15 10.06 -14.31 23.34
CA GLU A 15 9.03 -14.56 24.38
C GLU A 15 7.60 -14.29 23.88
N GLY A 16 7.44 -13.70 22.69
CA GLY A 16 6.14 -13.42 22.07
C GLY A 16 5.59 -12.02 22.33
N ASP A 17 6.38 -11.07 22.85
CA ASP A 17 5.95 -9.67 22.96
C ASP A 17 5.69 -9.07 21.56
N ILE A 18 4.41 -8.76 21.32
CA ILE A 18 3.91 -8.20 20.06
C ILE A 18 4.65 -6.93 19.67
N LYS A 19 4.94 -6.04 20.62
CA LYS A 19 5.60 -4.76 20.33
C LYS A 19 7.04 -4.96 19.93
N ALA A 20 7.74 -5.87 20.63
CA ALA A 20 9.10 -6.24 20.31
C ALA A 20 9.20 -6.90 18.93
N VAL A 21 8.34 -7.89 18.63
CA VAL A 21 8.27 -8.56 17.30
C VAL A 21 8.02 -7.53 16.20
N ARG A 22 7.02 -6.66 16.36
CA ARG A 22 6.73 -5.61 15.37
C ARG A 22 7.93 -4.70 15.15
N ASN A 23 8.65 -4.33 16.20
CA ASN A 23 9.82 -3.48 16.06
C ASN A 23 10.99 -4.20 15.35
N VAL A 24 11.21 -5.48 15.63
CA VAL A 24 12.21 -6.30 14.94
C VAL A 24 11.88 -6.39 13.45
N LEU A 25 10.63 -6.68 13.09
CA LEU A 25 10.19 -6.72 11.70
C LEU A 25 10.27 -5.34 11.02
N ASP A 26 9.86 -4.27 11.71
CA ASP A 26 9.97 -2.89 11.20
C ASP A 26 11.45 -2.53 10.90
N VAL A 27 12.41 -3.02 11.68
CA VAL A 27 13.85 -2.80 11.41
C VAL A 27 14.33 -3.69 10.27
N ALA A 28 14.00 -4.99 10.30
CA ALA A 28 14.44 -5.97 9.30
C ALA A 28 13.99 -5.63 7.88
N TYR A 29 12.78 -5.10 7.71
CA TYR A 29 12.23 -4.71 6.40
C TYR A 29 12.32 -3.20 6.12
N GLY A 30 13.23 -2.51 6.80
CA GLY A 30 13.55 -1.10 6.51
C GLY A 30 12.38 -0.13 6.68
N ARG A 31 11.47 -0.38 7.62
CA ARG A 31 10.45 0.60 8.03
C ARG A 31 11.04 1.64 8.98
N LYS A 32 12.15 1.31 9.66
CA LYS A 32 12.90 2.17 10.59
C LYS A 32 14.40 2.04 10.37
N GLY A 33 15.15 3.01 10.89
CA GLY A 33 16.61 2.97 10.92
C GLY A 33 17.26 3.35 9.59
N LYS A 34 18.50 2.88 9.38
CA LYS A 34 19.34 3.19 8.21
C LYS A 34 18.79 2.55 6.93
N LEU A 35 18.39 1.28 7.03
CA LEU A 35 17.86 0.52 5.89
C LEU A 35 16.63 1.21 5.26
N LYS A 36 15.81 1.92 6.05
CA LYS A 36 14.72 2.74 5.50
C LYS A 36 15.20 3.75 4.46
N TRP A 37 16.32 4.42 4.73
CA TRP A 37 16.87 5.44 3.85
C TRP A 37 17.52 4.81 2.62
N GLU A 38 18.26 3.71 2.80
CA GLU A 38 18.87 2.94 1.69
C GLU A 38 17.80 2.41 0.72
N LEU A 39 16.64 1.98 1.24
CA LEU A 39 15.51 1.57 0.39
C LEU A 39 14.84 2.76 -0.33
N LEU A 40 14.89 3.96 0.25
CA LEU A 40 14.21 5.14 -0.32
C LEU A 40 15.10 5.92 -1.29
N GLU A 41 16.41 5.91 -1.07
CA GLU A 41 17.43 6.64 -1.85
C GLU A 41 17.30 6.46 -3.36
N PRO A 42 17.07 5.25 -3.92
CA PRO A 42 16.87 5.04 -5.35
C PRO A 42 15.74 5.88 -5.96
N PHE A 43 14.74 6.26 -5.15
CA PHE A 43 13.56 7.03 -5.57
C PHE A 43 13.68 8.53 -5.31
N LEU A 44 14.70 8.98 -4.57
CA LEU A 44 14.95 10.40 -4.31
C LEU A 44 15.70 11.04 -5.47
N ASP A 45 16.67 10.30 -6.02
CA ASP A 45 17.55 10.78 -7.09
C ASP A 45 17.26 10.02 -8.39
N ASP A 46 16.62 10.72 -9.32
CA ASP A 46 16.37 10.23 -10.67
C ASP A 46 17.29 10.95 -11.66
N PRO A 47 18.23 10.24 -12.32
CA PRO A 47 19.15 10.85 -13.28
C PRO A 47 18.43 11.39 -14.52
N SER A 48 17.24 10.86 -14.85
CA SER A 48 16.46 11.29 -16.02
C SER A 48 15.77 12.64 -15.79
N THR A 49 15.49 12.99 -14.53
CA THR A 49 14.77 14.20 -14.19
C THR A 49 15.69 15.43 -14.28
N ALA A 50 15.34 16.37 -15.16
CA ALA A 50 16.06 17.63 -15.29
C ALA A 50 16.08 18.41 -13.95
N LYS A 51 17.28 18.80 -13.51
CA LYS A 51 17.44 19.57 -12.27
C LYS A 51 16.81 20.95 -12.43
N LEU A 52 16.00 21.34 -11.45
CA LEU A 52 15.36 22.66 -11.41
C LEU A 52 16.42 23.78 -11.34
N PRO A 53 16.08 24.99 -11.83
CA PRO A 53 16.96 26.14 -11.77
C PRO A 53 17.27 26.53 -10.32
N LYS A 54 18.47 27.08 -10.11
CA LYS A 54 18.91 27.58 -8.80
C LYS A 54 18.08 28.80 -8.41
N ILE A 55 17.57 28.85 -7.18
CA ILE A 55 16.89 30.04 -6.66
C ILE A 55 17.90 31.17 -6.39
N ILE A 56 19.11 30.82 -5.95
CA ILE A 56 20.23 31.74 -5.75
C ILE A 56 21.33 31.37 -6.75
N PRO A 57 21.58 32.20 -7.79
CA PRO A 57 22.47 31.83 -8.90
C PRO A 57 23.86 31.33 -8.49
N ALA A 58 24.45 31.97 -7.47
CA ALA A 58 25.79 31.65 -6.96
C ALA A 58 25.87 30.37 -6.10
N VAL A 59 24.74 29.78 -5.68
CA VAL A 59 24.71 28.70 -4.69
C VAL A 59 24.02 27.46 -5.27
N GLU A 60 24.77 26.39 -5.54
CA GLU A 60 24.21 25.12 -6.08
C GLU A 60 23.20 24.47 -5.14
N SER A 61 23.42 24.52 -3.82
CA SER A 61 22.49 23.98 -2.81
C SER A 61 21.16 24.73 -2.72
N SER A 62 21.02 25.85 -3.43
CA SER A 62 19.76 26.60 -3.53
C SER A 62 18.77 26.04 -4.55
N ARG A 63 19.12 24.94 -5.23
CA ARG A 63 18.17 24.24 -6.09
C ARG A 63 17.02 23.68 -5.23
N PRO A 64 15.77 23.88 -5.65
CA PRO A 64 14.63 23.27 -4.95
C PRO A 64 14.66 21.74 -5.13
N PRO A 65 14.09 20.99 -4.18
CA PRO A 65 13.98 19.55 -4.29
C PRO A 65 13.10 19.17 -5.48
N THR A 66 13.54 18.18 -6.25
CA THR A 66 12.78 17.59 -7.36
C THR A 66 11.89 16.45 -6.87
N TYR A 67 10.74 16.25 -7.51
CA TYR A 67 9.83 15.14 -7.23
C TYR A 67 9.74 14.22 -8.45
N PRO A 68 10.58 13.18 -8.53
CA PRO A 68 10.45 12.15 -9.55
C PRO A 68 9.04 11.55 -9.55
N SER A 69 8.61 11.02 -10.70
CA SER A 69 7.25 10.46 -10.85
C SER A 69 6.97 9.34 -9.84
N ALA A 70 7.94 8.46 -9.59
CA ALA A 70 7.88 7.43 -8.55
C ALA A 70 7.68 8.02 -7.14
N LEU A 71 8.48 9.03 -6.78
CA LEU A 71 8.37 9.71 -5.48
C LEU A 71 7.05 10.46 -5.32
N SER A 72 6.56 11.07 -6.40
CA SER A 72 5.28 11.79 -6.42
C SER A 72 4.11 10.83 -6.17
N ALA A 73 4.14 9.62 -6.76
CA ALA A 73 3.16 8.57 -6.51
C ALA A 73 3.22 8.12 -5.04
N LEU A 74 4.41 7.94 -4.48
CA LEU A 74 4.60 7.60 -3.06
C LEU A 74 4.14 8.71 -2.10
N LEU A 75 4.20 9.98 -2.49
CA LEU A 75 3.75 11.10 -1.65
C LEU A 75 2.24 11.32 -1.71
N THR A 76 1.63 11.04 -2.86
CA THR A 76 0.20 11.25 -3.11
C THR A 76 -0.65 10.05 -2.71
N SER A 77 -0.08 8.84 -2.66
CA SER A 77 -0.82 7.67 -2.21
C SER A 77 -1.03 7.63 -0.69
N ALA A 78 -2.17 7.09 -0.26
CA ALA A 78 -2.46 6.87 1.16
C ALA A 78 -1.68 5.66 1.73
N GLN A 79 -1.33 4.70 0.88
CA GLN A 79 -0.80 3.39 1.31
C GLN A 79 0.70 3.45 1.63
N SER A 80 1.46 4.28 0.92
CA SER A 80 2.90 4.48 1.15
C SER A 80 3.21 5.48 2.26
N ARG A 81 2.22 5.97 3.00
CA ARG A 81 2.43 7.03 3.98
C ARG A 81 1.94 6.67 5.37
N THR A 82 2.71 7.13 6.34
CA THR A 82 2.31 7.11 7.76
C THR A 82 1.32 8.21 8.12
N SER A 83 1.15 9.21 7.25
CA SER A 83 0.26 10.35 7.42
C SER A 83 -0.74 10.43 6.27
N LYS A 84 -1.65 11.42 6.33
CA LYS A 84 -2.57 11.72 5.22
C LYS A 84 -1.82 11.89 3.88
N PRO A 85 -2.40 11.39 2.76
CA PRO A 85 -1.83 11.56 1.42
C PRO A 85 -1.69 13.04 1.07
N LEU A 86 -0.70 13.36 0.22
CA LEU A 86 -0.51 14.71 -0.25
C LEU A 86 -1.45 14.98 -1.43
N LYS A 87 -1.97 16.21 -1.50
CA LYS A 87 -2.55 16.70 -2.74
C LYS A 87 -1.43 16.92 -3.77
N PRO A 88 -1.69 16.69 -5.06
CA PRO A 88 -0.68 16.95 -6.10
C PRO A 88 -0.24 18.42 -6.10
N ASP A 89 -1.16 19.36 -5.86
CA ASP A 89 -0.86 20.80 -5.81
C ASP A 89 0.16 21.14 -4.71
N ASN A 90 0.13 20.41 -3.60
CA ASN A 90 1.06 20.63 -2.49
C ASN A 90 2.49 20.12 -2.78
N LEU A 91 2.73 19.45 -3.91
CA LEU A 91 4.08 19.12 -4.39
C LEU A 91 4.75 20.33 -5.03
N THR A 92 3.98 21.16 -5.74
CA THR A 92 4.48 22.39 -6.38
C THR A 92 4.49 23.55 -5.38
N THR A 93 3.38 23.76 -4.66
CA THR A 93 3.22 24.84 -3.69
C THR A 93 2.96 24.27 -2.28
N PRO A 94 4.03 24.02 -1.50
CA PRO A 94 3.87 23.42 -0.19
C PRO A 94 3.12 24.32 0.77
N THR A 95 2.22 23.73 1.57
CA THR A 95 1.35 24.45 2.52
C THR A 95 2.10 25.16 3.66
N SER A 96 3.40 24.88 3.83
CA SER A 96 4.25 25.59 4.79
C SER A 96 4.76 26.93 4.29
N LEU A 97 4.59 27.26 3.00
CA LEU A 97 4.97 28.55 2.46
C LEU A 97 3.93 29.61 2.89
N PRO A 98 4.38 30.76 3.39
CA PRO A 98 3.48 31.90 3.64
C PRO A 98 2.99 32.49 2.32
N ALA A 99 1.83 33.18 2.32
CA ALA A 99 1.30 33.85 1.14
C ALA A 99 2.30 34.89 0.58
N ARG A 100 3.11 35.50 1.46
CA ARG A 100 4.28 36.34 1.13
C ARG A 100 5.28 35.73 0.12
N HIS A 101 5.25 34.43 -0.13
CA HIS A 101 6.06 33.82 -1.19
C HIS A 101 5.75 34.44 -2.56
N ASP A 102 4.47 34.72 -2.82
CA ASP A 102 4.05 35.30 -4.09
C ASP A 102 4.26 36.82 -4.05
N PRO A 103 5.04 37.40 -4.97
CA PRO A 103 5.38 38.82 -4.94
C PRO A 103 4.15 39.72 -5.11
N ASP A 104 3.09 39.19 -5.73
CA ASP A 104 1.83 39.91 -5.98
C ASP A 104 0.86 39.86 -4.79
N SER A 105 1.14 39.04 -3.77
CA SER A 105 0.29 38.91 -2.59
C SER A 105 0.27 40.19 -1.75
N GLU A 106 -0.85 40.47 -1.08
CA GLU A 106 -0.98 41.63 -0.18
C GLU A 106 0.03 41.58 0.97
N GLU A 107 0.31 40.39 1.51
CA GLU A 107 1.34 40.23 2.55
C GLU A 107 2.73 40.61 2.04
N ALA A 108 3.08 40.27 0.79
CA ALA A 108 4.35 40.67 0.21
C ALA A 108 4.42 42.19 -0.03
N ARG A 109 3.30 42.84 -0.36
CA ARG A 109 3.22 44.30 -0.47
C ARG A 109 3.38 45.00 0.88
N LEU A 110 2.74 44.47 1.93
CA LEU A 110 2.76 45.06 3.27
C LEU A 110 4.09 44.80 4.02
N LEU A 111 4.63 43.59 3.93
CA LEU A 111 5.80 43.16 4.72
C LEU A 111 7.08 43.01 3.89
N GLY A 112 7.01 43.23 2.57
CA GLY A 112 8.05 42.95 1.58
C GLY A 112 8.05 41.48 1.08
N PRO A 113 8.77 41.13 0.01
CA PRO A 113 8.86 39.75 -0.48
C PRO A 113 9.67 38.84 0.47
N LEU A 114 9.46 37.52 0.38
CA LEU A 114 10.23 36.54 1.17
C LEU A 114 11.69 36.47 0.69
N SER A 115 12.67 36.42 1.59
CA SER A 115 14.07 36.28 1.19
C SER A 115 14.32 34.94 0.50
N ARG A 116 15.14 34.94 -0.56
CA ARG A 116 15.46 33.73 -1.36
C ARG A 116 16.00 32.58 -0.51
N ARG A 117 16.87 32.87 0.46
CA ARG A 117 17.41 31.87 1.41
C ARG A 117 16.31 31.25 2.26
N ARG A 118 15.38 32.06 2.78
CA ARG A 118 14.27 31.57 3.59
C ARG A 118 13.31 30.72 2.76
N HIS A 119 13.06 31.11 1.51
CA HIS A 119 12.27 30.30 0.57
C HIS A 119 12.91 28.91 0.37
N VAL A 120 14.18 28.84 -0.03
CA VAL A 120 14.93 27.58 -0.18
C VAL A 120 14.83 26.71 1.08
N ASN A 121 15.08 27.30 2.25
CA ASN A 121 15.04 26.58 3.52
C ASN A 121 13.65 26.01 3.83
N LEU A 122 12.58 26.73 3.51
CA LEU A 122 11.21 26.25 3.69
C LEU A 122 10.90 25.07 2.77
N LEU A 123 11.31 25.15 1.49
CA LEU A 123 11.12 24.04 0.54
C LEU A 123 11.84 22.78 1.00
N TRP A 124 13.12 22.89 1.37
CA TRP A 124 13.91 21.75 1.84
C TRP A 124 13.37 21.19 3.15
N ARG A 125 13.01 22.05 4.10
CA ARG A 125 12.40 21.61 5.36
C ARG A 125 11.11 20.84 5.09
N TYR A 126 10.26 21.35 4.21
CA TYR A 126 9.02 20.66 3.83
C TYR A 126 9.33 19.30 3.20
N PHE A 127 10.22 19.26 2.20
CA PHE A 127 10.63 18.03 1.54
C PHE A 127 11.15 16.98 2.53
N THR A 128 12.12 17.33 3.38
CA THR A 128 12.66 16.41 4.40
C THR A 128 11.58 15.92 5.37
N VAL A 129 10.64 16.79 5.75
CA VAL A 129 9.53 16.40 6.63
C VAL A 129 8.56 15.44 5.91
N GLN A 130 8.28 15.65 4.62
CA GLN A 130 7.40 14.77 3.86
C GLN A 130 8.07 13.43 3.54
N THR A 131 9.32 13.42 3.10
CA THR A 131 10.06 12.17 2.76
C THR A 131 10.23 11.25 3.97
N ARG A 132 10.44 11.81 5.17
CA ARG A 132 10.47 11.03 6.43
C ARG A 132 9.19 10.24 6.69
N LYS A 133 8.05 10.68 6.17
CA LYS A 133 6.73 10.05 6.37
C LYS A 133 6.43 8.93 5.38
N ILE A 134 7.25 8.80 4.33
CA ILE A 134 7.13 7.76 3.32
C ILE A 134 7.57 6.42 3.91
N LEU A 135 6.86 5.36 3.54
CA LEU A 135 7.21 3.97 3.69
C LEU A 135 7.84 3.52 2.37
N PRO A 136 9.12 3.12 2.33
CA PRO A 136 9.77 2.81 1.07
C PRO A 136 9.22 1.50 0.48
N PRO A 137 9.01 1.38 -0.83
CA PRO A 137 8.67 0.11 -1.45
C PRO A 137 9.88 -0.84 -1.42
N LEU A 138 9.64 -2.15 -1.36
CA LEU A 138 10.71 -3.15 -1.51
C LEU A 138 10.95 -3.51 -2.98
N GLN A 139 9.88 -3.49 -3.76
CA GLN A 139 9.84 -3.95 -5.14
C GLN A 139 9.05 -2.96 -5.99
N VAL A 140 9.47 -2.83 -7.24
CA VAL A 140 8.77 -2.16 -8.32
C VAL A 140 8.25 -3.22 -9.27
N ALA A 141 6.94 -3.37 -9.37
CA ALA A 141 6.29 -4.23 -10.35
C ALA A 141 6.00 -3.42 -11.62
N VAL A 142 5.91 -4.09 -12.75
CA VAL A 142 5.45 -3.56 -14.04
C VAL A 142 4.10 -4.18 -14.29
N SER A 143 3.11 -3.33 -14.61
CA SER A 143 1.80 -3.80 -15.04
C SER A 143 1.57 -3.37 -16.46
N GLU A 144 1.31 -4.34 -17.31
CA GLU A 144 0.83 -4.10 -18.66
C GLU A 144 -0.69 -4.02 -18.62
N LEU A 145 -1.22 -2.93 -19.16
CA LEU A 145 -2.66 -2.74 -19.28
C LEU A 145 -3.10 -3.36 -20.62
N SER A 146 -3.76 -4.51 -20.54
CA SER A 146 -4.39 -5.11 -21.72
C SER A 146 -5.48 -4.17 -22.28
N LYS A 147 -5.76 -4.26 -23.59
CA LYS A 147 -6.79 -3.46 -24.28
C LYS A 147 -8.17 -3.57 -23.60
N ASN A 148 -8.43 -4.68 -22.92
CA ASN A 148 -9.66 -4.93 -22.18
C ASN A 148 -9.74 -4.21 -20.82
N GLY A 149 -8.70 -3.45 -20.43
CA GLY A 149 -8.62 -2.78 -19.13
C GLY A 149 -8.27 -3.71 -17.97
N GLU A 150 -8.12 -5.01 -18.22
CA GLU A 150 -7.64 -5.98 -17.26
C GLU A 150 -6.15 -5.76 -16.99
N ARG A 151 -5.81 -5.72 -15.70
CA ARG A 151 -4.45 -5.53 -15.21
C ARG A 151 -3.85 -6.88 -14.90
N TYR A 152 -2.94 -7.31 -15.74
CA TYR A 152 -2.07 -8.43 -15.42
C TYR A 152 -0.86 -7.84 -14.68
N THR A 153 -0.78 -8.11 -13.38
CA THR A 153 0.40 -7.76 -12.60
C THR A 153 1.35 -8.92 -12.70
N GLU A 154 2.31 -8.82 -13.61
CA GLU A 154 3.41 -9.76 -13.65
C GLU A 154 4.46 -9.33 -12.64
N PHE A 155 4.85 -10.25 -11.75
CA PHE A 155 6.02 -10.05 -10.91
C PHE A 155 7.22 -9.96 -11.83
N THR A 156 7.70 -8.74 -11.99
CA THR A 156 8.58 -8.42 -13.10
C THR A 156 9.94 -9.02 -12.86
N SER A 157 10.41 -9.73 -13.89
CA SER A 157 11.79 -10.18 -13.94
C SER A 157 12.72 -8.95 -14.01
N ASN A 158 13.91 -9.05 -13.44
CA ASN A 158 14.86 -7.94 -13.40
C ASN A 158 15.25 -7.41 -14.80
N CYS A 159 15.01 -8.20 -15.85
CA CYS A 159 15.34 -7.87 -17.21
C CYS A 159 14.45 -6.76 -17.82
N ASP A 160 13.25 -6.52 -17.26
CA ASP A 160 12.28 -5.63 -17.91
C ASP A 160 12.38 -4.18 -17.42
N LEU A 161 12.82 -3.96 -16.17
CA LEU A 161 12.97 -2.62 -15.60
C LEU A 161 14.00 -1.73 -16.35
N PRO A 162 15.20 -2.23 -16.71
CA PRO A 162 16.16 -1.44 -17.46
C PRO A 162 15.67 -1.07 -18.86
N ARG A 163 14.83 -1.91 -19.49
CA ARG A 163 14.24 -1.63 -20.81
C ARG A 163 13.30 -0.43 -20.77
N LEU A 164 12.69 -0.19 -19.61
CA LEU A 164 11.75 0.90 -19.39
C LEU A 164 12.40 2.14 -18.76
N ASP A 165 13.72 2.13 -18.57
CA ASP A 165 14.46 3.15 -17.82
C ASP A 165 13.89 3.38 -16.40
N VAL A 166 13.35 2.31 -15.80
CA VAL A 166 12.78 2.35 -14.45
C VAL A 166 13.78 1.74 -13.48
N ARG A 167 14.09 2.48 -12.41
CA ARG A 167 14.95 1.99 -11.34
C ARG A 167 14.19 1.07 -10.39
N GLY A 168 14.72 -0.13 -10.18
CA GLY A 168 14.21 -1.07 -9.18
C GLY A 168 14.44 -0.62 -7.74
N GLY A 169 13.73 -1.25 -6.81
CA GLY A 169 13.97 -1.06 -5.38
C GLY A 169 15.27 -1.73 -4.93
N ALA A 170 15.87 -1.24 -3.84
CA ALA A 170 17.16 -1.77 -3.36
C ALA A 170 17.11 -3.25 -2.89
N MET A 171 15.92 -3.84 -2.74
CA MET A 171 15.74 -5.26 -2.36
C MET A 171 15.01 -6.10 -3.42
N GLN A 172 14.82 -5.58 -4.64
CA GLN A 172 14.07 -6.22 -5.72
C GLN A 172 14.52 -7.68 -5.97
N GLU A 173 15.82 -7.94 -5.96
CA GLU A 173 16.41 -9.22 -6.39
C GLU A 173 16.57 -10.22 -5.24
N THR A 174 16.27 -9.82 -4.01
CA THR A 174 16.53 -10.65 -2.84
C THR A 174 15.46 -11.72 -2.61
N GLY A 175 14.34 -11.67 -3.34
CA GLY A 175 13.20 -12.57 -3.11
C GLY A 175 12.49 -12.32 -1.76
N VAL A 176 12.83 -11.24 -1.06
CA VAL A 176 12.37 -10.98 0.31
C VAL A 176 10.88 -10.68 0.35
N PHE A 177 10.35 -10.03 -0.69
CA PHE A 177 8.92 -9.73 -0.76
C PHE A 177 8.10 -11.01 -0.97
N GLU A 178 8.55 -11.89 -1.86
CA GLU A 178 7.95 -13.18 -2.17
C GLU A 178 8.01 -14.09 -0.93
N HIS A 179 9.15 -14.13 -0.24
CA HIS A 179 9.28 -14.87 1.01
C HIS A 179 8.32 -14.35 2.11
N LEU A 180 8.21 -13.02 2.25
CA LEU A 180 7.23 -12.40 3.14
C LEU A 180 5.80 -12.78 2.79
N HIS A 181 5.49 -12.75 1.49
CA HIS A 181 4.21 -13.15 0.95
C HIS A 181 3.91 -14.60 1.34
N ASP A 182 4.85 -15.52 1.15
CA ASP A 182 4.71 -16.94 1.47
C ASP A 182 4.56 -17.22 2.96
N ILE A 183 5.34 -16.56 3.83
CA ILE A 183 5.18 -16.67 5.29
C ILE A 183 3.83 -16.11 5.76
N ALA A 184 3.37 -15.03 5.12
CA ALA A 184 2.03 -14.47 5.36
C ALA A 184 0.91 -15.45 4.94
N GLY A 185 1.25 -16.55 4.26
CA GLY A 185 0.39 -17.67 3.91
C GLY A 185 -0.63 -17.33 2.83
N SER A 186 -1.15 -18.35 2.14
CA SER A 186 -2.25 -18.16 1.19
C SER A 186 -3.50 -17.58 1.87
N VAL A 187 -4.20 -16.73 1.10
CA VAL A 187 -5.52 -16.13 1.38
C VAL A 187 -6.52 -17.26 1.70
N PRO A 188 -7.51 -17.00 2.58
CA PRO A 188 -7.80 -17.85 3.73
C PRO A 188 -8.04 -19.31 3.36
N ILE A 189 -7.39 -20.21 4.12
CA ILE A 189 -7.94 -21.55 4.34
C ILE A 189 -9.43 -21.33 4.66
N PRO A 190 -10.37 -21.92 3.88
CA PRO A 190 -11.78 -21.72 4.07
C PRO A 190 -12.09 -21.87 5.55
N ARG A 191 -12.80 -20.89 6.12
CA ARG A 191 -13.13 -20.96 7.55
C ARG A 191 -13.74 -22.33 7.78
N PRO A 192 -13.29 -23.07 8.82
CA PRO A 192 -13.83 -24.39 9.06
C PRO A 192 -15.35 -24.27 9.06
N LEU A 193 -15.99 -25.09 8.21
CA LEU A 193 -17.44 -25.01 7.99
C LEU A 193 -18.12 -24.92 9.34
N THR A 194 -19.00 -23.92 9.47
CA THR A 194 -19.79 -23.74 10.70
C THR A 194 -20.56 -25.03 10.99
N ARG A 195 -20.90 -25.29 12.26
CA ARG A 195 -21.65 -26.49 12.65
C ARG A 195 -22.91 -26.70 11.79
N ARG A 196 -23.57 -25.60 11.39
CA ARG A 196 -24.74 -25.63 10.50
C ARG A 196 -24.37 -26.07 9.08
N GLN A 197 -23.33 -25.50 8.50
CA GLN A 197 -22.84 -25.90 7.17
C GLN A 197 -22.44 -27.38 7.15
N ARG A 198 -21.72 -27.86 8.17
CA ARG A 198 -21.35 -29.28 8.29
C ARG A 198 -22.58 -30.19 8.29
N ARG A 199 -23.66 -29.80 8.99
CA ARG A 199 -24.90 -30.58 8.99
C ARG A 199 -25.61 -30.61 7.64
N MET A 200 -25.49 -29.55 6.84
CA MET A 200 -26.09 -29.49 5.51
C MET A 200 -25.28 -30.31 4.49
N SER A 201 -23.96 -30.40 4.66
CA SER A 201 -23.07 -31.19 3.79
C SER A 201 -23.08 -32.69 4.08
N VAL A 202 -23.55 -33.13 5.26
CA VAL A 202 -23.61 -34.55 5.65
C VAL A 202 -24.64 -35.35 4.82
N ASN A 203 -25.51 -34.70 4.05
CA ASN A 203 -26.44 -35.37 3.14
C ASN A 203 -25.87 -35.61 1.73
N GLY A 204 -24.59 -35.31 1.48
CA GLY A 204 -23.90 -35.60 0.21
C GLY A 204 -22.71 -36.53 0.43
N ASP A 205 -22.72 -37.69 -0.23
CA ASP A 205 -21.74 -38.79 -0.16
C ASP A 205 -20.33 -38.44 -0.71
N PHE A 206 -19.70 -37.37 -0.22
CA PHE A 206 -18.31 -37.02 -0.55
C PHE A 206 -17.46 -36.90 0.71
N HIS A 207 -17.18 -38.06 1.33
CA HIS A 207 -16.14 -38.21 2.35
C HIS A 207 -14.85 -38.76 1.73
N ALA A 208 -14.10 -37.90 1.02
CA ALA A 208 -12.68 -38.17 0.81
C ALA A 208 -11.92 -37.72 2.07
N GLU A 209 -11.55 -38.67 2.93
CA GLU A 209 -10.63 -38.43 4.06
C GLU A 209 -9.27 -37.99 3.52
N VAL A 210 -9.07 -36.68 3.33
CA VAL A 210 -7.72 -36.13 3.15
C VAL A 210 -7.04 -36.15 4.52
N LYS A 211 -6.32 -37.24 4.80
CA LYS A 211 -5.41 -37.36 5.95
C LYS A 211 -4.27 -36.36 5.75
N ILE A 212 -4.40 -35.17 6.32
CA ILE A 212 -3.33 -34.17 6.35
C ILE A 212 -2.23 -34.71 7.29
N PRO A 213 -0.99 -34.94 6.81
CA PRO A 213 0.11 -35.42 7.64
C PRO A 213 0.37 -34.43 8.79
N GLN A 214 0.42 -34.94 10.03
CA GLN A 214 0.84 -34.11 11.17
C GLN A 214 2.37 -34.06 11.23
N PRO A 215 3.00 -32.87 11.19
CA PRO A 215 4.45 -32.76 11.32
C PRO A 215 4.89 -33.00 12.77
N ASP A 216 6.04 -33.67 12.91
CA ASP A 216 6.69 -34.05 14.17
C ASP A 216 7.01 -32.85 15.08
N ARG A 217 6.74 -33.02 16.38
CA ARG A 217 6.79 -31.95 17.40
C ARG A 217 8.08 -32.03 18.24
N GLN A 218 9.10 -31.21 17.95
CA GLN A 218 10.24 -31.03 18.89
C GLN A 218 10.64 -29.57 19.19
N ILE A 219 10.01 -28.58 18.56
CA ILE A 219 10.05 -27.18 19.00
C ILE A 219 8.61 -26.72 18.95
N LYS A 220 8.05 -26.14 20.02
CA LYS A 220 6.73 -25.48 19.91
C LYS A 220 6.97 -24.23 19.05
N PRO A 221 6.72 -24.26 17.73
CA PRO A 221 6.96 -23.10 16.91
C PRO A 221 6.00 -22.03 17.44
N LEU A 222 6.38 -20.75 17.39
CA LEU A 222 5.39 -19.69 17.54
C LEU A 222 4.17 -20.08 16.70
N PRO A 223 2.94 -20.06 17.26
CA PRO A 223 1.79 -20.62 16.57
C PRO A 223 1.74 -19.99 15.19
N SER A 224 1.72 -20.79 14.14
CA SER A 224 1.90 -20.33 12.75
C SER A 224 1.03 -19.11 12.43
N ARG A 225 -0.19 -19.06 13.01
CA ARG A 225 -1.11 -17.93 12.97
C ARG A 225 -0.53 -16.61 13.50
N PHE A 226 0.21 -16.61 14.60
CA PHE A 226 0.83 -15.41 15.18
C PHE A 226 1.85 -14.81 14.21
N LEU A 227 2.82 -15.62 13.77
CA LEU A 227 3.83 -15.16 12.81
C LEU A 227 3.17 -14.69 11.52
N ARG A 228 2.26 -15.50 10.97
CA ARG A 228 1.50 -15.16 9.78
C ARG A 228 0.83 -13.80 9.90
N ARG A 229 0.08 -13.56 10.98
CA ARG A 229 -0.59 -12.27 11.22
C ARG A 229 0.41 -11.11 11.30
N ARG A 230 1.57 -11.31 11.92
CA ARG A 230 2.61 -10.27 12.01
C ARG A 230 3.24 -9.96 10.65
N HIS A 231 3.45 -10.96 9.80
CA HIS A 231 3.94 -10.76 8.44
C HIS A 231 2.89 -10.08 7.55
N GLN A 232 1.61 -10.42 7.71
CA GLN A 232 0.52 -9.72 7.04
C GLN A 232 0.44 -8.23 7.47
N GLU A 233 0.67 -7.93 8.75
CA GLU A 233 0.79 -6.55 9.25
C GLU A 233 2.00 -5.81 8.67
N VAL A 234 3.10 -6.51 8.42
CA VAL A 234 4.27 -5.94 7.73
C VAL A 234 3.91 -5.64 6.28
N LEU A 235 3.27 -6.57 5.56
CA LEU A 235 2.82 -6.37 4.18
C LEU A 235 1.87 -5.17 4.04
N ALA A 236 1.05 -4.87 5.06
CA ALA A 236 0.22 -3.67 5.07
C ALA A 236 0.99 -2.34 5.16
N LYS A 237 2.27 -2.38 5.55
CA LYS A 237 3.19 -1.23 5.58
C LYS A 237 4.23 -1.25 4.45
N LEU A 238 4.11 -2.22 3.54
CA LEU A 238 5.00 -2.38 2.40
C LEU A 238 4.24 -2.00 1.14
N PRO A 239 4.33 -0.72 0.71
CA PRO A 239 3.75 -0.34 -0.57
C PRO A 239 4.43 -1.10 -1.69
N LEU A 240 3.62 -1.58 -2.63
CA LEU A 240 4.02 -2.09 -3.92
C LEU A 240 3.94 -0.93 -4.90
N LEU A 241 5.09 -0.58 -5.50
CA LEU A 241 5.12 0.44 -6.54
C LEU A 241 4.93 -0.27 -7.87
N THR A 242 3.87 0.05 -8.61
CA THR A 242 3.57 -0.54 -9.90
C THR A 242 3.77 0.49 -10.99
N TYR A 243 4.58 0.18 -11.99
CA TYR A 243 4.79 0.99 -13.19
C TYR A 243 3.83 0.52 -14.28
N ALA A 244 2.84 1.35 -14.60
CA ALA A 244 1.87 1.03 -15.63
C ALA A 244 2.42 1.41 -17.02
N VAL A 245 2.61 0.39 -17.86
CA VAL A 245 2.97 0.54 -19.27
C VAL A 245 1.70 0.41 -20.11
N TYR A 246 1.53 1.32 -21.07
CA TYR A 246 0.45 1.31 -22.02
C TYR A 246 1.01 0.87 -23.36
N ASP A 247 0.40 -0.15 -23.96
CA ASP A 247 0.77 -0.56 -25.31
C ASP A 247 0.23 0.48 -26.30
N ASN A 248 1.08 1.00 -27.18
CA ASN A 248 0.74 2.10 -28.09
C ASN A 248 0.15 1.60 -29.42
N ASP A 249 -0.24 0.33 -29.50
CA ASP A 249 -0.39 -0.40 -30.76
C ASP A 249 -1.72 -0.20 -31.50
N ASP A 250 -2.52 0.80 -31.12
CA ASP A 250 -3.76 1.13 -31.82
C ASP A 250 -3.51 2.38 -32.68
N GLY A 251 -3.24 2.16 -33.97
CA GLY A 251 -3.00 3.15 -35.03
C GLY A 251 -4.13 4.17 -35.28
N HIS A 252 -5.02 4.37 -34.31
CA HIS A 252 -6.10 5.34 -34.30
C HIS A 252 -5.85 6.39 -33.22
N GLY A 253 -4.94 7.33 -33.48
CA GLY A 253 -4.84 8.60 -32.74
C GLY A 253 -4.76 8.47 -31.22
N ALA A 254 -4.20 7.38 -30.71
CA ALA A 254 -4.16 7.11 -29.27
C ALA A 254 -3.42 8.23 -28.54
N VAL A 255 -4.12 8.90 -27.63
CA VAL A 255 -3.54 9.89 -26.72
C VAL A 255 -2.40 9.18 -25.99
N GLN A 256 -1.15 9.57 -26.27
CA GLN A 256 0.03 9.04 -25.61
C GLN A 256 -0.13 9.24 -24.10
N ARG A 257 -0.56 8.18 -23.40
CA ARG A 257 -0.68 8.21 -21.95
C ARG A 257 0.72 8.06 -21.40
N LYS A 258 1.19 9.12 -20.75
CA LYS A 258 2.48 9.07 -20.04
C LYS A 258 2.43 7.91 -19.05
N PRO A 259 3.48 7.07 -19.00
CA PRO A 259 3.54 5.98 -18.04
C PRO A 259 3.38 6.55 -16.63
N LYS A 260 2.69 5.80 -15.78
CA LYS A 260 2.29 6.29 -14.46
C LYS A 260 2.65 5.26 -13.41
N PHE A 261 3.32 5.74 -12.37
CA PHE A 261 3.49 4.97 -11.15
C PHE A 261 2.19 4.96 -10.34
N GLN A 262 1.77 3.77 -9.94
CA GLN A 262 0.69 3.53 -9.00
C GLN A 262 1.27 2.87 -7.76
N VAL A 263 0.65 3.13 -6.61
CA VAL A 263 1.00 2.47 -5.36
C VAL A 263 -0.17 1.58 -4.96
N ASP A 264 0.14 0.31 -4.73
CA ASP A 264 -0.79 -0.70 -4.26
C ASP A 264 -0.26 -1.38 -2.99
N LEU A 265 -1.11 -2.17 -2.34
CA LEU A 265 -0.72 -3.06 -1.26
C LEU A 265 -0.90 -4.51 -1.71
N SER A 266 -0.10 -5.39 -1.12
CA SER A 266 -0.26 -6.83 -1.29
C SER A 266 -1.69 -7.28 -0.96
N SER A 267 -2.23 -8.24 -1.70
CA SER A 267 -3.50 -8.90 -1.38
C SER A 267 -3.48 -9.57 0.01
N ARG A 268 -2.29 -9.94 0.51
CA ARG A 268 -2.09 -10.53 1.84
C ARG A 268 -1.90 -9.49 2.96
N ALA A 269 -1.97 -8.20 2.66
CA ALA A 269 -1.84 -7.14 3.65
C ALA A 269 -2.96 -7.18 4.71
N TYR A 270 -2.59 -7.23 5.98
CA TYR A 270 -3.52 -7.12 7.10
C TYR A 270 -3.27 -5.89 7.97
N ASP A 271 -4.17 -4.92 7.91
CA ASP A 271 -4.29 -3.86 8.92
C ASP A 271 -5.76 -3.70 9.36
N GLU A 272 -5.98 -3.12 10.54
CA GLU A 272 -7.32 -2.85 11.05
C GLU A 272 -8.02 -1.80 10.16
N SER A 273 -7.28 -0.82 9.66
CA SER A 273 -7.80 0.19 8.72
C SER A 273 -8.28 -0.42 7.40
N LEU A 274 -7.66 -1.53 6.98
CA LEU A 274 -7.97 -2.25 5.75
C LEU A 274 -9.07 -3.30 5.94
N ARG A 275 -9.64 -3.45 7.15
CA ARG A 275 -10.63 -4.49 7.45
C ARG A 275 -11.88 -4.40 6.59
N HIS A 276 -12.24 -3.17 6.18
CA HIS A 276 -13.39 -2.89 5.33
C HIS A 276 -13.01 -2.60 3.87
N SER A 277 -11.75 -2.89 3.49
CA SER A 277 -11.33 -2.74 2.10
C SER A 277 -12.02 -3.81 1.23
N SER A 278 -12.54 -3.40 0.07
CA SER A 278 -13.12 -4.30 -0.93
C SER A 278 -12.17 -5.44 -1.32
N ARG A 279 -10.85 -5.19 -1.30
CA ARG A 279 -9.80 -6.17 -1.63
C ARG A 279 -9.76 -7.41 -0.74
N ARG A 280 -10.40 -7.36 0.44
CA ARG A 280 -10.43 -8.50 1.37
C ARG A 280 -11.58 -9.45 1.17
N TYR A 281 -12.61 -9.01 0.45
CA TYR A 281 -13.67 -9.91 0.12
C TYR A 281 -13.12 -10.82 -0.97
N PRO A 282 -13.19 -12.16 -0.79
CA PRO A 282 -12.89 -13.06 -1.89
C PRO A 282 -13.78 -12.67 -3.07
N GLU A 283 -13.27 -12.88 -4.27
CA GLU A 283 -14.12 -12.82 -5.46
C GLU A 283 -15.33 -13.73 -5.22
N VAL A 284 -16.49 -13.30 -5.74
CA VAL A 284 -17.74 -13.97 -5.45
C VAL A 284 -17.75 -15.31 -6.18
N ASP A 285 -17.29 -16.36 -5.49
CA ASP A 285 -17.34 -17.72 -6.00
C ASP A 285 -18.78 -18.15 -6.35
N GLU A 286 -18.92 -19.17 -7.20
CA GLU A 286 -20.22 -19.73 -7.59
C GLU A 286 -21.09 -20.09 -6.37
N ALA A 287 -20.49 -20.61 -5.29
CA ALA A 287 -21.19 -20.90 -4.04
C ALA A 287 -21.74 -19.62 -3.36
N ASN A 288 -21.02 -18.50 -3.45
CA ASN A 288 -21.46 -17.21 -2.93
C ASN A 288 -22.56 -16.62 -3.81
N MET A 289 -22.46 -16.77 -5.14
CA MET A 289 -23.52 -16.39 -6.08
C MET A 289 -24.83 -17.14 -5.79
N VAL A 290 -24.77 -18.46 -5.55
CA VAL A 290 -25.95 -19.25 -5.15
C VAL A 290 -26.57 -18.72 -3.85
N TRP A 291 -25.75 -18.32 -2.88
CA TRP A 291 -26.25 -17.75 -1.64
C TRP A 291 -26.91 -16.38 -1.83
N LEU A 292 -26.33 -15.52 -2.68
CA LEU A 292 -26.89 -14.23 -3.06
C LEU A 292 -28.26 -14.40 -3.74
N HIS A 293 -28.35 -15.27 -4.75
CA HIS A 293 -29.62 -15.58 -5.42
C HIS A 293 -30.66 -16.15 -4.45
N ARG A 294 -30.24 -17.00 -3.51
CA ARG A 294 -31.15 -17.52 -2.49
C ARG A 294 -31.64 -16.42 -1.55
N ALA A 295 -30.78 -15.47 -1.18
CA ALA A 295 -31.15 -14.35 -0.32
C ALA A 295 -32.14 -13.40 -1.03
N GLU A 296 -31.91 -13.11 -2.31
CA GLU A 296 -32.83 -12.32 -3.15
C GLU A 296 -34.23 -12.95 -3.19
N ASN A 297 -34.32 -14.27 -3.42
CA ASN A 297 -35.59 -15.00 -3.41
C ASN A 297 -36.32 -14.96 -2.05
N PHE A 298 -35.58 -14.87 -0.93
CA PHE A 298 -36.20 -14.77 0.40
C PHE A 298 -36.81 -13.40 0.67
N ASP A 299 -36.27 -12.33 0.10
CA ASP A 299 -36.79 -10.98 0.29
C ASP A 299 -38.05 -10.75 -0.56
N GLU A 300 -38.12 -11.33 -1.77
CA GLU A 300 -39.33 -11.33 -2.59
C GLU A 300 -40.53 -11.98 -1.86
N CYS A 301 -40.30 -13.09 -1.16
CA CYS A 301 -41.34 -13.78 -0.41
C CYS A 301 -41.82 -13.00 0.84
N LYS A 302 -41.00 -12.09 1.38
CA LYS A 302 -41.39 -11.24 2.53
C LYS A 302 -42.09 -9.94 2.12
N GLY A 303 -41.94 -9.51 0.87
CA GLY A 303 -42.58 -8.30 0.32
C GLY A 303 -44.10 -8.38 0.26
N VAL A 304 -44.69 -9.58 0.23
CA VAL A 304 -46.14 -9.78 0.07
C VAL A 304 -46.92 -9.57 1.40
N GLY A 305 -46.25 -9.43 2.54
CA GLY A 305 -46.89 -9.40 3.87
C GLY A 305 -47.02 -8.04 4.57
N ARG A 306 -46.42 -6.95 4.08
CA ARG A 306 -46.60 -5.61 4.69
C ARG A 306 -47.81 -4.90 4.10
N VAL A 307 -48.99 -5.40 4.44
CA VAL A 307 -50.23 -4.61 4.39
C VAL A 307 -50.03 -3.45 5.36
N THR A 308 -49.83 -2.26 4.82
CA THR A 308 -49.82 -1.00 5.56
C THR A 308 -51.18 -0.82 6.21
N GLY A 309 -51.27 -1.14 7.50
CA GLY A 309 -52.41 -0.77 8.33
C GLY A 309 -52.55 0.75 8.34
N LYS A 310 -53.44 1.28 7.49
CA LYS A 310 -53.97 2.63 7.62
C LYS A 310 -54.69 2.70 8.97
N ILE A 311 -54.03 3.28 9.96
CA ILE A 311 -54.69 3.73 11.18
C ILE A 311 -55.57 4.91 10.77
N LYS A 312 -56.88 4.65 10.62
CA LYS A 312 -57.90 5.71 10.53
C LYS A 312 -57.96 6.39 11.89
N SER A 313 -57.59 7.66 11.93
CA SER A 313 -57.88 8.58 13.03
C SER A 313 -59.29 9.11 12.85
N ASP A 314 -60.28 8.42 13.42
CA ASP A 314 -61.59 8.98 13.71
C ASP A 314 -61.62 9.28 15.21
N LEU A 315 -61.52 10.55 15.58
CA LEU A 315 -61.94 11.07 16.88
C LEU A 315 -62.46 12.49 16.69
N GLN A 316 -63.64 12.69 17.26
CA GLN A 316 -64.60 13.78 17.15
C GLN A 316 -64.10 15.11 17.73
#